data_AF-A0A7R9ZBE2-F1
#
_entry.id   AF-A0A7R9ZBE2-F1
#
_cell.length_a   1.000
_cell.length_b   1.000
_cell.length_c   1.000
_cell.angle_alpha   90.00
_cell.angle_beta   90.00
_cell.angle_gamma   90.00
#
_symmetry.space_group_name_H-M   'P 1'
#
loop_
_entity.id
_entity.type
_entity.pdbx_description
1 polymer ?
#
loop_
_entity_poly.entity_id
_entity_poly.type
_entity_poly.pdbx_seq_one_letter_code
_entity_poly.pdbx_strand_id
1 'polypeptide(L)'
;AIDAKQRFDSAPFWHSLCGVQASNTWRECIAPDSLRLLNGLSSVQGPNYALAKTAQQWRAMVSYQTREEDGRSGHVVSANLGPATRTESMVGHEKVAAALEGMQNFAPNVAFDVQCAKTLLAALMLYDVNFPESAANPDSQRVKHPMCLFNDNSAHGGLWRCPWEMESISTASYVSGRF
;
A
#
# COMPACT_ATOMS: atom_id res chain seq x y z
N ALA A 1 8.02 7.05 -9.12
CA ALA A 1 9.40 6.58 -9.35
C ALA A 1 10.43 7.72 -9.33
N ILE A 2 10.31 8.75 -10.18
CA ILE A 2 11.25 9.90 -10.24
C ILE A 2 11.42 10.59 -8.88
N ASP A 3 10.30 10.79 -8.18
CA ASP A 3 10.24 11.45 -6.88
C ASP A 3 10.88 10.61 -5.74
N ALA A 4 10.87 9.28 -5.82
CA ALA A 4 11.51 8.43 -4.82
C ALA A 4 13.05 8.55 -4.91
N LYS A 5 13.61 8.53 -6.12
CA LYS A 5 15.06 8.70 -6.32
C LYS A 5 15.57 10.02 -5.78
N GLN A 6 14.89 11.10 -6.09
CA GLN A 6 15.25 12.42 -5.60
C GLN A 6 15.21 12.48 -4.07
N ARG A 7 14.23 11.83 -3.42
CA ARG A 7 14.18 11.76 -1.94
C ARG A 7 15.27 10.91 -1.33
N PHE A 8 15.68 9.84 -1.99
CA PHE A 8 16.81 9.03 -1.51
C PHE A 8 18.12 9.81 -1.61
N ASP A 9 18.35 10.49 -2.73
CA ASP A 9 19.58 11.24 -2.98
C ASP A 9 19.67 12.49 -2.08
N SER A 10 18.53 13.08 -1.69
CA SER A 10 18.43 14.21 -0.75
C SER A 10 18.15 13.80 0.70
N ALA A 11 18.22 12.51 1.00
CA ALA A 11 17.91 12.00 2.33
C ALA A 11 18.86 12.55 3.40
N PRO A 12 18.36 12.87 4.61
CA PRO A 12 19.22 13.21 5.73
C PRO A 12 20.25 12.11 6.02
N PHE A 13 21.47 12.49 6.38
CA PHE A 13 22.56 11.56 6.68
C PHE A 13 22.20 10.52 7.75
N TRP A 14 21.34 10.86 8.71
CA TRP A 14 20.94 9.91 9.75
C TRP A 14 20.16 8.70 9.22
N HIS A 15 19.54 8.80 8.03
CA HIS A 15 18.88 7.64 7.41
C HIS A 15 19.90 6.53 7.14
N SER A 16 21.05 6.88 6.54
CA SER A 16 22.10 5.89 6.27
C SER A 16 22.75 5.35 7.55
N LEU A 17 22.88 6.18 8.60
CA LEU A 17 23.32 5.73 9.93
C LEU A 17 22.38 4.67 10.54
N CYS A 18 21.08 4.78 10.30
CA CYS A 18 20.09 3.81 10.75
C CYS A 18 20.02 2.55 9.88
N GLY A 19 20.85 2.43 8.84
CA GLY A 19 20.89 1.25 7.99
C GLY A 19 19.61 1.01 7.17
N VAL A 20 18.80 2.05 6.93
CA VAL A 20 17.59 1.90 6.10
C VAL A 20 17.97 1.55 4.67
N GLN A 21 17.21 0.64 4.07
CA GLN A 21 17.51 0.08 2.75
C GLN A 21 16.62 0.72 1.70
N ALA A 22 17.11 0.88 0.48
CA ALA A 22 16.28 1.40 -0.59
C ALA A 22 15.24 0.36 -1.04
N SER A 23 14.02 0.83 -1.30
CA SER A 23 12.86 0.01 -1.67
C SER A 23 13.05 -0.74 -2.99
N ASN A 24 12.27 -1.81 -3.18
CA ASN A 24 12.23 -2.55 -4.45
C ASN A 24 11.35 -1.87 -5.51
N THR A 25 10.48 -0.92 -5.13
CA THR A 25 9.53 -0.21 -6.02
C THR A 25 10.17 0.58 -7.16
N TRP A 26 11.50 0.65 -7.19
CA TRP A 26 12.32 1.35 -8.16
C TRP A 26 13.62 0.60 -8.52
N ARG A 27 13.94 -0.52 -7.84
CA ARG A 27 15.11 -1.35 -8.14
C ARG A 27 14.80 -2.44 -9.16
N GLU A 28 13.58 -2.99 -9.15
CA GLU A 28 13.22 -4.15 -9.96
C GLU A 28 11.99 -3.88 -10.84
N CYS A 29 12.19 -3.96 -12.16
CA CYS A 29 11.13 -3.99 -13.16
C CYS A 29 10.95 -5.46 -13.57
N ILE A 30 9.78 -6.05 -13.30
CA ILE A 30 9.51 -7.45 -13.68
C ILE A 30 9.22 -7.57 -15.18
N ALA A 31 8.81 -6.48 -15.83
CA ALA A 31 8.58 -6.40 -17.27
C ALA A 31 9.26 -5.15 -17.85
N PRO A 32 9.65 -5.16 -19.13
CA PRO A 32 10.08 -3.95 -19.82
C PRO A 32 8.89 -2.98 -19.82
N ASP A 33 9.00 -1.94 -19.00
CA ASP A 33 8.28 -0.67 -19.07
C ASP A 33 6.87 -0.52 -18.45
N SER A 34 6.50 -1.18 -17.34
CA SER A 34 5.41 -0.62 -16.50
C SER A 34 5.20 -1.17 -15.09
N LEU A 35 5.57 -2.43 -14.81
CA LEU A 35 5.21 -3.05 -13.53
C LEU A 35 6.40 -3.06 -12.56
N ARG A 36 6.15 -2.59 -11.33
CA ARG A 36 7.12 -2.55 -10.23
C ARG A 36 6.70 -3.53 -9.16
N LEU A 37 7.67 -4.26 -8.60
CA LEU A 37 7.43 -5.13 -7.46
C LEU A 37 7.53 -4.32 -6.17
N LEU A 38 6.54 -4.50 -5.29
CA LEU A 38 6.62 -4.05 -3.91
C LEU A 38 6.63 -5.28 -3.00
N ASN A 39 7.66 -5.40 -2.17
CA ASN A 39 7.60 -6.30 -1.04
C ASN A 39 6.72 -5.67 0.05
N GLY A 40 5.50 -6.18 0.20
CA GLY A 40 4.53 -5.74 1.21
C GLY A 40 4.48 -6.64 2.45
N LEU A 41 5.37 -7.61 2.58
CA LEU A 41 5.39 -8.53 3.71
C LEU A 41 6.05 -7.88 4.92
N SER A 42 5.58 -8.24 6.11
CA SER A 42 6.12 -7.76 7.38
C SER A 42 6.32 -8.92 8.33
N SER A 43 7.55 -9.06 8.84
CA SER A 43 7.89 -10.06 9.86
C SER A 43 7.05 -9.90 11.15
N VAL A 44 6.69 -8.66 11.51
CA VAL A 44 5.86 -8.34 12.70
C VAL A 44 4.45 -8.95 12.59
N GLN A 45 3.89 -9.00 11.38
CA GLN A 45 2.54 -9.54 11.16
C GLN A 45 2.54 -11.08 11.09
N GLY A 46 3.69 -11.68 10.76
CA GLY A 46 3.88 -13.12 10.71
C GLY A 46 3.21 -13.82 9.52
N PRO A 47 3.51 -15.12 9.33
CA PRO A 47 3.12 -15.87 8.13
C PRO A 47 1.61 -16.09 8.01
N ASN A 48 0.89 -16.23 9.13
CA ASN A 48 -0.56 -16.42 9.13
C ASN A 48 -1.29 -15.19 8.58
N TYR A 49 -0.86 -14.00 8.99
CA TYR A 49 -1.43 -12.75 8.48
C TYR A 49 -1.11 -12.54 7.00
N ALA A 50 0.14 -12.82 6.61
CA ALA A 50 0.55 -12.79 5.21
C ALA A 50 -0.34 -13.70 4.35
N LEU A 51 -0.54 -14.96 4.77
CA LEU A 51 -1.43 -15.90 4.07
C LEU A 51 -2.86 -15.38 3.99
N ALA A 52 -3.41 -14.86 5.10
CA ALA A 52 -4.77 -14.34 5.13
C ALA A 52 -4.97 -13.16 4.17
N LYS A 53 -4.02 -12.22 4.11
CA LYS A 53 -4.08 -11.07 3.20
C LYS A 53 -3.88 -11.46 1.75
N THR A 54 -2.97 -12.38 1.46
CA THR A 54 -2.80 -12.91 0.10
C THR A 54 -4.05 -13.67 -0.36
N ALA A 55 -4.66 -14.49 0.50
CA ALA A 55 -5.91 -15.18 0.20
C ALA A 55 -7.07 -14.20 -0.04
N GLN A 56 -7.14 -13.12 0.75
CA GLN A 56 -8.10 -12.03 0.54
C GLN A 56 -7.93 -11.39 -0.85
N GLN A 57 -6.71 -11.03 -1.23
CA GLN A 57 -6.41 -10.46 -2.55
C GLN A 57 -6.74 -11.44 -3.68
N TRP A 58 -6.39 -12.71 -3.53
CA TRP A 58 -6.69 -13.73 -4.53
C TRP A 58 -8.20 -13.87 -4.76
N ARG A 59 -9.00 -13.92 -3.69
CA ARG A 59 -10.46 -13.96 -3.80
C ARG A 59 -11.04 -12.73 -4.50
N ALA A 60 -10.49 -11.55 -4.23
CA ALA A 60 -10.89 -10.31 -4.91
C ALA A 60 -10.61 -10.39 -6.42
N MET A 61 -9.41 -10.83 -6.82
CA MET A 61 -9.06 -11.01 -8.23
C MET A 61 -9.94 -12.05 -8.92
N VAL A 62 -10.20 -13.19 -8.28
CA VAL A 62 -11.07 -14.25 -8.85
C VAL A 62 -12.52 -13.77 -9.02
N SER A 63 -13.01 -12.92 -8.11
CA SER A 63 -14.37 -12.36 -8.21
C SER A 63 -14.46 -11.26 -9.28
N TYR A 64 -13.39 -10.50 -9.47
CA TYR A 64 -13.27 -9.45 -10.47
C TYR A 64 -13.12 -10.02 -11.89
N GLN A 65 -12.45 -11.15 -12.05
CA GLN A 65 -12.10 -11.67 -13.37
C GLN A 65 -13.34 -12.14 -14.17
N THR A 66 -13.54 -11.55 -15.34
CA THR A 66 -14.48 -12.03 -16.36
C THR A 66 -14.05 -13.42 -16.85
N ARG A 67 -14.99 -14.36 -16.93
CA ARG A 67 -14.73 -15.72 -17.40
C ARG A 67 -15.24 -15.88 -18.82
N GLU A 68 -14.32 -16.04 -19.76
CA GLU A 68 -14.64 -16.23 -21.18
C GLU A 68 -15.40 -17.54 -21.44
N GLU A 69 -15.08 -18.61 -20.71
CA GLU A 69 -15.67 -19.95 -20.89
C GLU A 69 -17.20 -19.96 -20.72
N ASP A 70 -17.74 -19.16 -19.79
CA ASP A 70 -19.17 -19.14 -19.45
C ASP A 70 -19.87 -17.82 -19.87
N GLY A 71 -19.15 -16.91 -20.53
CA GLY A 71 -19.66 -15.59 -20.94
C GLY A 71 -20.10 -14.67 -19.79
N ARG A 72 -19.67 -14.94 -18.55
CA ARG A 72 -20.07 -14.16 -17.37
C ARG A 72 -19.12 -13.00 -17.13
N SER A 73 -19.66 -11.78 -17.11
CA SER A 73 -18.96 -10.58 -16.63
C SER A 73 -18.54 -10.80 -15.17
N GLY A 74 -17.35 -10.33 -14.80
CA GLY A 74 -16.91 -10.33 -13.41
C GLY A 74 -17.85 -9.56 -12.48
N HIS A 75 -17.55 -9.56 -11.20
CA HIS A 75 -18.24 -8.69 -10.23
C HIS A 75 -17.49 -7.37 -10.05
N VAL A 76 -18.24 -6.31 -9.71
CA VAL A 76 -17.63 -5.09 -9.19
C VAL A 76 -16.98 -5.40 -7.84
N VAL A 77 -15.68 -5.11 -7.69
CA VAL A 77 -14.91 -5.40 -6.48
C VAL A 77 -14.20 -4.15 -5.99
N SER A 78 -14.66 -3.56 -4.90
CA SER A 78 -13.91 -2.49 -4.21
C SER A 78 -12.89 -3.11 -3.26
N ALA A 79 -11.60 -2.94 -3.55
CA ALA A 79 -10.50 -3.51 -2.78
C ALA A 79 -9.35 -2.51 -2.57
N ASN A 80 -9.70 -1.24 -2.34
CA ASN A 80 -8.73 -0.15 -2.19
C ASN A 80 -7.79 -0.41 -1.00
N LEU A 81 -6.48 -0.29 -1.25
CA LEU A 81 -5.49 -0.33 -0.18
C LEU A 81 -5.52 0.99 0.60
N GLY A 82 -5.78 0.89 1.91
CA GLY A 82 -5.80 2.04 2.81
C GLY A 82 -4.44 2.43 3.38
N PRO A 83 -4.35 3.61 4.00
CA PRO A 83 -3.12 4.10 4.62
C PRO A 83 -2.88 3.43 5.96
N ALA A 84 -1.64 3.51 6.45
CA ALA A 84 -1.37 3.29 7.86
C ALA A 84 -2.25 4.25 8.69
N THR A 85 -2.99 3.71 9.66
CA THR A 85 -4.03 4.45 10.39
C THR A 85 -3.86 4.24 11.88
N ARG A 86 -4.02 5.33 12.66
CA ARG A 86 -3.96 5.32 14.14
C ARG A 86 -5.21 4.69 14.78
N THR A 87 -5.53 3.45 14.40
CA THR A 87 -6.64 2.71 15.02
C THR A 87 -6.29 2.31 16.44
N GLU A 88 -7.31 2.11 17.29
CA GLU A 88 -7.14 1.65 18.67
C GLU A 88 -6.27 0.38 18.76
N SER A 89 -6.47 -0.57 17.86
CA SER A 89 -5.68 -1.81 17.77
C SER A 89 -4.21 -1.61 17.39
N MET A 90 -3.87 -0.48 16.75
CA MET A 90 -2.49 -0.15 16.40
C MET A 90 -1.85 0.66 17.53
N VAL A 91 -2.52 1.71 17.99
CA VAL A 91 -1.97 2.61 19.02
C VAL A 91 -1.98 2.01 20.42
N GLY A 92 -2.78 0.97 20.67
CA GLY A 92 -2.74 0.20 21.92
C GLY A 92 -1.44 -0.59 22.12
N HIS A 93 -0.63 -0.76 21.07
CA HIS A 93 0.71 -1.34 21.17
C HIS A 93 1.77 -0.24 21.04
N GLU A 94 2.44 0.11 22.14
CA GLU A 94 3.39 1.24 22.21
C GLU A 94 4.42 1.27 21.07
N LYS A 95 4.97 0.11 20.70
CA LYS A 95 5.97 0.03 19.61
C LYS A 95 5.38 0.43 18.26
N VAL A 96 4.14 0.01 18.00
CA VAL A 96 3.42 0.34 16.76
C VAL A 96 3.00 1.80 16.78
N ALA A 97 2.54 2.31 17.92
CA ALA A 97 2.21 3.72 18.09
C ALA A 97 3.41 4.63 17.78
N ALA A 98 4.56 4.38 18.40
CA ALA A 98 5.78 5.13 18.15
C ALA A 98 6.25 5.01 16.69
N ALA A 99 6.17 3.80 16.10
CA ALA A 99 6.51 3.63 14.69
C ALA A 99 5.57 4.42 13.74
N LEU A 100 4.27 4.51 14.05
CA LEU A 100 3.32 5.33 13.30
C LEU A 100 3.63 6.83 13.38
N GLU A 101 4.11 7.32 14.53
CA GLU A 101 4.54 8.72 14.64
C GLU A 101 5.86 8.98 13.93
N GLY A 102 6.82 8.07 14.04
CA GLY A 102 8.14 8.27 13.41
C GLY A 102 8.16 8.06 11.90
N MET A 103 7.16 7.36 11.32
CA MET A 103 7.15 7.10 9.87
C MET A 103 7.12 8.39 9.04
N GLN A 104 6.60 9.49 9.59
CA GLN A 104 6.56 10.79 8.91
C GLN A 104 7.96 11.40 8.65
N ASN A 105 8.98 10.94 9.39
CA ASN A 105 10.37 11.30 9.15
C ASN A 105 10.91 10.71 7.84
N PHE A 106 10.18 9.76 7.24
CA PHE A 106 10.50 9.12 5.97
C PHE A 106 9.53 9.59 4.88
N ALA A 107 9.74 10.79 4.36
CA ALA A 107 8.88 11.36 3.32
C ALA A 107 8.75 10.42 2.09
N PRO A 108 7.54 10.28 1.51
CA PRO A 108 6.31 11.03 1.78
C PRO A 108 5.33 10.31 2.72
N ASN A 109 5.82 9.45 3.62
CA ASN A 109 4.95 8.63 4.45
C ASN A 109 4.14 9.47 5.44
N VAL A 110 2.86 9.14 5.58
CA VAL A 110 1.94 9.77 6.53
C VAL A 110 1.02 8.70 7.12
N ALA A 111 0.95 8.66 8.46
CA ALA A 111 -0.10 7.95 9.16
C ALA A 111 -1.37 8.81 9.24
N PHE A 112 -2.51 8.20 8.95
CA PHE A 112 -3.80 8.86 8.91
C PHE A 112 -4.52 8.72 10.25
N ASP A 113 -5.32 9.72 10.59
CA ASP A 113 -6.29 9.59 11.67
C ASP A 113 -7.48 8.75 11.21
N VAL A 114 -8.12 8.08 12.18
CA VAL A 114 -9.21 7.14 11.92
C VAL A 114 -10.35 7.78 11.11
N GLN A 115 -10.76 9.01 11.45
CA GLN A 115 -11.85 9.68 10.74
C GLN A 115 -11.47 10.03 9.30
N CYS A 116 -10.23 10.43 9.05
CA CYS A 116 -9.73 10.72 7.71
C CYS A 116 -9.71 9.45 6.86
N ALA A 117 -9.10 8.37 7.37
CA ALA A 117 -9.03 7.09 6.69
C ALA A 117 -10.43 6.50 6.41
N LYS A 118 -11.33 6.54 7.40
CA LYS A 118 -12.72 6.07 7.23
C LYS A 118 -13.47 6.84 6.16
N THR A 119 -13.40 8.17 6.20
CA THR A 119 -14.09 9.03 5.22
C THR A 119 -13.55 8.79 3.81
N LEU A 120 -12.22 8.72 3.67
CA LEU A 120 -11.58 8.49 2.38
C LEU A 120 -11.94 7.11 1.80
N LEU A 121 -11.81 6.05 2.59
CA LEU A 121 -12.10 4.69 2.12
C LEU A 121 -13.59 4.48 1.84
N ALA A 122 -14.48 5.12 2.61
CA ALA A 122 -15.91 5.11 2.32
C ALA A 122 -16.23 5.85 1.01
N ALA A 123 -15.62 7.02 0.77
CA ALA A 123 -15.79 7.75 -0.48
C ALA A 123 -15.28 6.96 -1.70
N LEU A 124 -14.12 6.31 -1.57
CA LEU A 124 -13.58 5.45 -2.63
C LEU A 124 -14.47 4.23 -2.89
N MET A 125 -15.01 3.59 -1.85
CA MET A 125 -15.98 2.50 -2.00
C MET A 125 -17.25 2.96 -2.71
N LEU A 126 -17.80 4.13 -2.35
CA LEU A 126 -18.95 4.69 -3.04
C LEU A 126 -18.63 5.00 -4.51
N TYR A 127 -17.45 5.54 -4.79
CA TYR A 127 -16.99 5.75 -6.15
C TYR A 127 -16.92 4.43 -6.94
N ASP A 128 -16.30 3.40 -6.37
CA ASP A 128 -16.17 2.09 -7.01
C ASP A 128 -17.50 1.42 -7.36
N VAL A 129 -18.52 1.59 -6.51
CA VAL A 129 -19.83 0.95 -6.71
C VAL A 129 -20.71 1.73 -7.69
N ASN A 130 -20.57 3.05 -7.78
CA ASN A 130 -21.49 3.89 -8.54
C ASN A 130 -20.98 4.30 -9.93
N PHE A 131 -19.67 4.18 -10.19
CA PHE A 131 -19.05 4.71 -11.40
C PHE A 131 -18.46 3.59 -12.28
N PRO A 132 -19.02 3.32 -13.47
CA PRO A 132 -18.57 2.26 -14.36
C PRO A 132 -17.11 2.40 -14.84
N GLU A 133 -16.58 3.62 -14.83
CA GLU A 133 -15.19 3.91 -15.17
C GLU A 133 -14.19 3.51 -14.07
N SER A 134 -14.66 3.17 -12.86
CA SER A 134 -13.77 2.75 -11.78
C SER A 134 -12.99 1.49 -12.17
N ALA A 135 -11.75 1.37 -11.68
CA ALA A 135 -10.96 0.15 -11.78
C ALA A 135 -11.59 -1.04 -11.02
N ALA A 136 -12.56 -0.78 -10.13
CA ALA A 136 -13.35 -1.81 -9.47
C ALA A 136 -14.35 -2.50 -10.41
N ASN A 137 -14.69 -1.88 -11.56
CA ASN A 137 -15.61 -2.44 -12.54
C ASN A 137 -14.85 -3.32 -13.55
N PRO A 138 -15.21 -4.61 -13.69
CA PRO A 138 -14.54 -5.55 -14.59
C PRO A 138 -14.60 -5.18 -16.08
N ASP A 139 -15.60 -4.40 -16.49
CA ASP A 139 -15.77 -3.93 -17.87
C ASP A 139 -14.97 -2.63 -18.14
N SER A 140 -14.32 -2.08 -17.11
CA SER A 140 -13.52 -0.86 -17.23
C SER A 140 -12.26 -1.08 -18.05
N GLN A 141 -12.04 -0.19 -19.02
CA GLN A 141 -10.84 -0.18 -19.86
C GLN A 141 -9.57 0.29 -19.11
N ARG A 142 -9.68 0.66 -17.82
CA ARG A 142 -8.55 1.15 -17.02
C ARG A 142 -7.62 0.02 -16.54
N VAL A 143 -8.15 -1.19 -16.37
CA VAL A 143 -7.42 -2.29 -15.73
C VAL A 143 -6.70 -3.14 -16.79
N LYS A 144 -5.38 -3.04 -16.83
CA LYS A 144 -4.52 -3.85 -17.72
C LYS A 144 -4.09 -5.18 -17.12
N HIS A 145 -4.17 -5.31 -15.79
CA HIS A 145 -3.75 -6.49 -15.05
C HIS A 145 -4.58 -6.61 -13.76
N PRO A 146 -4.97 -7.82 -13.29
CA PRO A 146 -5.82 -7.98 -12.10
C PRO A 146 -5.28 -7.29 -10.83
N MET A 147 -3.95 -7.19 -10.69
CA MET A 147 -3.33 -6.47 -9.57
C MET A 147 -3.57 -4.95 -9.56
N CYS A 148 -3.94 -4.34 -10.70
CA CYS A 148 -4.29 -2.92 -10.75
C CYS A 148 -5.53 -2.61 -9.89
N LEU A 149 -6.38 -3.61 -9.62
CA LEU A 149 -7.50 -3.53 -8.69
C LEU A 149 -7.12 -2.95 -7.32
N PHE A 150 -5.91 -3.26 -6.85
CA PHE A 150 -5.42 -2.80 -5.55
C PHE A 150 -4.66 -1.47 -5.64
N ASN A 151 -4.25 -1.06 -6.85
CA ASN A 151 -3.32 0.03 -7.08
C ASN A 151 -4.00 1.37 -7.44
N ASP A 152 -4.94 1.34 -8.39
CA ASP A 152 -5.38 2.56 -9.08
C ASP A 152 -6.05 3.59 -8.16
N ASN A 153 -6.89 3.12 -7.24
CA ASN A 153 -7.59 3.95 -6.26
C ASN A 153 -6.97 3.84 -4.85
N SER A 154 -5.74 3.37 -4.74
CA SER A 154 -5.09 3.16 -3.45
C SER A 154 -4.81 4.48 -2.71
N ALA A 155 -5.05 4.45 -1.40
CA ALA A 155 -4.69 5.51 -0.47
C ALA A 155 -3.50 5.05 0.39
N HIS A 156 -2.38 4.70 -0.22
CA HIS A 156 -1.26 4.01 0.44
C HIS A 156 -0.40 4.89 1.39
N GLY A 157 -0.83 6.12 1.71
CA GLY A 157 -0.16 7.00 2.67
C GLY A 157 1.28 7.37 2.35
N GLY A 158 1.69 7.31 1.07
CA GLY A 158 3.06 7.60 0.64
C GLY A 158 3.97 6.37 0.50
N LEU A 159 3.60 5.22 1.08
CA LEU A 159 4.44 4.01 1.15
C LEU A 159 5.02 3.56 -0.20
N TRP A 160 4.24 3.52 -1.26
CA TRP A 160 4.73 3.05 -2.57
C TRP A 160 5.62 4.07 -3.29
N ARG A 161 5.61 5.31 -2.84
CA ARG A 161 6.46 6.41 -3.31
C ARG A 161 7.64 6.67 -2.37
N CYS A 162 7.70 5.97 -1.25
CA CYS A 162 8.79 5.99 -0.30
C CYS A 162 10.05 5.38 -0.95
N PRO A 163 11.22 6.03 -0.82
CA PRO A 163 12.46 5.48 -1.36
C PRO A 163 13.00 4.30 -0.56
N TRP A 164 12.53 4.08 0.66
CA TRP A 164 13.02 3.04 1.56
C TRP A 164 12.07 1.85 1.65
N GLU A 165 12.62 0.67 1.88
CA GLU A 165 11.83 -0.54 2.15
C GLU A 165 11.11 -0.40 3.51
N MET A 166 9.84 -0.80 3.56
CA MET A 166 8.98 -0.67 4.73
C MET A 166 9.58 -1.32 5.98
N GLU A 167 10.12 -2.54 5.84
CA GLU A 167 10.72 -3.26 6.95
C GLU A 167 11.98 -2.54 7.47
N SER A 168 12.80 -2.01 6.56
CA SER A 168 14.05 -1.32 6.91
C SER A 168 13.84 -0.01 7.69
N ILE A 169 12.74 0.71 7.43
CA ILE A 169 12.43 1.95 8.17
C ILE A 169 11.75 1.70 9.51
N SER A 170 11.28 0.49 9.79
CA SER A 170 10.43 0.19 10.97
C SER A 170 11.13 0.52 12.29
N THR A 171 12.37 0.06 12.47
CA THR A 171 13.18 0.32 13.67
C THR A 171 13.49 1.81 13.83
N ALA A 172 13.89 2.47 12.74
CA ALA A 172 14.21 3.90 12.76
C ALA A 172 12.97 4.77 13.02
N SER A 173 11.81 4.36 12.49
CA SER A 173 10.52 4.99 12.77
C SER A 173 10.13 4.81 14.24
N TYR A 174 10.30 3.61 14.80
CA TYR A 174 10.06 3.38 16.23
C TYR A 174 10.91 4.29 17.12
N VAL A 175 12.23 4.38 16.85
CA VAL A 175 13.12 5.23 17.64
C VAL A 175 12.76 6.71 17.49
N SER A 176 12.58 7.19 16.25
CA SER A 176 12.32 8.60 15.97
C SER A 176 10.90 9.07 16.29
N GLY A 177 9.96 8.16 16.55
CA GLY A 177 8.63 8.53 17.05
C GLY A 177 8.48 8.43 18.56
N ARG A 178 9.50 7.94 19.27
CA ARG A 178 9.53 7.90 20.74
C ARG A 178 10.22 9.13 21.35
N PHE A 179 11.03 9.84 20.58
CA PHE A 179 11.78 11.03 20.98
C PHE A 179 11.41 12.20 20.07
#